data_AF-A0A961RQU0-F1
#
_entry.id   AF-A0A961RQU0-F1
#
_cell.length_a   1.000
_cell.length_b   1.000
_cell.length_c   1.000
_cell.angle_alpha   90.00
_cell.angle_beta   90.00
_cell.angle_gamma   90.00
#
_symmetry.space_group_name_H-M   'P 1'
#
loop_
_entity.id
_entity.type
_entity.pdbx_description
1 polymer ?
#
loop_
_entity_poly.entity_id
_entity_poly.type
_entity_poly.pdbx_seq_one_letter_code
_entity_poly.pdbx_strand_id
1 'polypeptide(L)' 'LIGAGAKILGNIEIGAGAKVASGSVVLDAVPPCKTVAGVPARIVGESGCAEPSRDMDHRIAVEKR' A
#
# COMPACT_ATOMS: atom_id res chain seq x y z
N LEU A 1 0.60 5.84 -3.48
CA LEU A 1 1.58 5.17 -4.36
C LEU A 1 1.11 3.76 -4.67
N ILE A 2 1.06 3.36 -5.94
CA ILE A 2 0.72 1.98 -6.34
C ILE A 2 1.93 1.37 -7.04
N GLY A 3 2.46 0.28 -6.47
CA GLY A 3 3.61 -0.44 -7.01
C GLY A 3 3.29 -1.21 -8.29
N ALA A 4 4.33 -1.55 -9.05
CA ALA A 4 4.20 -2.24 -10.31
C ALA A 4 3.47 -3.59 -10.14
N GLY A 5 2.51 -3.87 -11.02
CA GLY A 5 1.78 -5.15 -11.06
C GLY A 5 0.80 -5.38 -9.90
N ALA A 6 0.57 -4.38 -9.04
CA ALA A 6 -0.48 -4.44 -8.03
C ALA A 6 -1.87 -4.51 -8.68
N LYS A 7 -2.78 -5.26 -8.07
CA LYS A 7 -4.16 -5.45 -8.51
C LYS A 7 -5.08 -5.01 -7.38
N ILE A 8 -5.97 -4.07 -7.66
CA ILE A 8 -6.94 -3.54 -6.71
C ILE A 8 -8.30 -3.87 -7.29
N LEU A 9 -9.07 -4.72 -6.61
CA LEU A 9 -10.30 -5.30 -7.14
C LEU A 9 -11.45 -5.05 -6.18
N GLY A 10 -12.56 -4.54 -6.70
CA GLY A 10 -13.76 -4.19 -5.94
C GLY A 10 -13.97 -2.68 -5.82
N ASN A 11 -15.15 -2.29 -5.36
CA ASN A 11 -15.46 -0.89 -5.04
C ASN A 11 -14.92 -0.55 -3.64
N ILE A 12 -13.60 -0.42 -3.54
CA ILE A 12 -12.87 -0.20 -2.29
C ILE A 12 -12.08 1.11 -2.34
N GLU A 13 -11.98 1.76 -1.19
CA GLU A 13 -11.21 2.99 -1.05
C GLU A 13 -9.75 2.67 -0.71
N ILE A 14 -8.83 3.36 -1.39
CA ILE A 14 -7.41 3.42 -1.02
C ILE A 14 -7.17 4.80 -0.42
N GLY A 15 -6.99 4.86 0.89
CA GLY A 15 -6.89 6.11 1.63
C GLY A 15 -5.76 7.02 1.15
N ALA A 16 -5.94 8.32 1.34
CA ALA A 16 -4.94 9.32 1.00
C ALA A 16 -3.59 9.01 1.67
N GLY A 17 -2.49 9.19 0.94
CA GLY A 17 -1.16 8.89 1.45
C GLY A 17 -0.86 7.39 1.62
N ALA A 18 -1.74 6.47 1.19
CA ALA A 18 -1.45 5.04 1.26
C ALA A 18 -0.42 4.57 0.22
N LYS A 19 0.25 3.47 0.54
CA LYS A 19 1.26 2.82 -0.30
C LYS A 19 0.87 1.35 -0.53
N VAL A 20 0.73 0.96 -1.78
CA VAL A 20 0.49 -0.43 -2.19
C VAL A 20 1.77 -0.99 -2.79
N ALA A 21 2.30 -2.07 -2.20
CA ALA A 21 3.51 -2.72 -2.68
C ALA A 21 3.32 -3.37 -4.07
N SER A 22 4.41 -3.47 -4.81
CA SER A 22 4.44 -4.15 -6.11
C SER A 22 3.95 -5.60 -6.00
N GLY A 23 3.18 -6.05 -6.99
CA GLY A 23 2.63 -7.40 -7.06
C GLY A 23 1.52 -7.73 -6.06
N SER A 24 1.05 -6.78 -5.24
CA SER A 24 0.01 -7.04 -4.23
C SER A 24 -1.37 -7.24 -4.85
N VAL A 25 -2.22 -8.02 -4.18
CA VAL A 25 -3.65 -8.17 -4.53
C VAL A 25 -4.49 -7.62 -3.39
N VAL A 26 -5.09 -6.45 -3.61
CA VAL A 26 -5.88 -5.72 -2.60
C VAL A 26 -7.36 -6.00 -2.83
N LEU A 27 -8.00 -6.59 -1.83
CA LEU A 27 -9.43 -6.96 -1.83
C LEU A 27 -10.25 -6.19 -0.79
N ASP A 28 -9.58 -5.49 0.12
CA ASP A 28 -10.18 -4.76 1.25
C ASP A 28 -9.74 -3.29 1.22
N ALA A 29 -10.55 -2.39 1.78
CA ALA A 29 -10.21 -0.97 1.86
C ALA A 29 -8.92 -0.73 2.66
N VAL A 30 -8.12 0.24 2.21
CA VAL A 30 -6.82 0.57 2.82
C VAL A 30 -6.92 1.91 3.56
N PRO A 31 -6.63 1.96 4.87
CA PRO A 31 -6.66 3.23 5.60
C PRO A 31 -5.63 4.24 5.08
N PRO A 32 -5.86 5.54 5.30
CA PRO A 32 -4.89 6.59 4.98
C PRO A 32 -3.52 6.34 5.63
N CYS A 33 -2.46 6.77 4.95
CA CYS A 33 -1.07 6.69 5.42
C CYS A 33 -0.56 5.28 5.77
N LYS A 34 -1.23 4.20 5.32
CA LYS A 34 -0.76 2.81 5.52
C LYS A 34 -0.02 2.26 4.32
N THR A 35 0.90 1.33 4.58
CA THR A 35 1.52 0.48 3.57
C THR A 35 0.87 -0.91 3.61
N VAL A 36 0.41 -1.40 2.45
CA VAL A 36 -0.10 -2.77 2.29
C VAL A 36 0.75 -3.58 1.31
N ALA A 37 0.91 -4.87 1.60
CA ALA A 37 1.65 -5.79 0.74
C ALA A 37 1.09 -7.22 0.81
N GLY A 38 1.32 -8.01 -0.24
CA GLY A 38 1.04 -9.45 -0.27
C GLY A 38 -0.16 -9.87 -1.11
N VAL A 39 -0.44 -11.18 -1.11
CA VAL A 39 -1.52 -11.83 -1.86
C VAL A 39 -2.23 -12.83 -0.93
N PRO A 40 -3.37 -12.48 -0.32
CA PRO A 40 -4.03 -11.18 -0.32
C PRO A 40 -3.24 -10.12 0.47
N ALA A 41 -3.42 -8.85 0.12
CA ALA A 41 -2.70 -7.75 0.75
C ALA A 41 -3.11 -7.55 2.22
N ARG A 42 -2.14 -7.24 3.06
CA ARG A 42 -2.32 -6.91 4.48
C ARG A 42 -1.53 -5.65 4.82
N ILE A 43 -1.94 -4.94 5.88
CA ILE A 43 -1.17 -3.81 6.40
C ILE A 43 0.16 -4.33 6.95
N VAL A 44 1.27 -3.76 6.48
CA VAL A 44 2.64 -4.15 6.84
C VAL A 44 3.43 -3.01 7.50
N GLY A 45 2.87 -1.81 7.56
CA GLY A 45 3.47 -0.64 8.21
C GLY A 45 2.81 0.68 7.80
N GLU A 46 3.48 1.79 8.12
CA GLU A 46 3.10 3.14 7.69
C GLU A 46 3.67 3.46 6.28
N SER A 47 3.09 4.43 5.57
CA SER A 47 3.57 4.90 4.26
C SER A 47 4.83 5.76 4.34
N GLY A 48 5.14 6.30 5.53
CA GLY A 48 6.34 7.07 5.84
C GLY A 48 6.27 8.57 5.53
N CYS A 49 5.42 8.98 4.58
CA CYS A 49 5.24 10.39 4.20
C CYS A 49 3.78 10.69 3.82
N ALA A 50 3.42 11.98 3.80
CA ALA A 50 2.06 12.42 3.47
C ALA A 50 1.69 12.12 2.01
N GLU A 51 2.66 12.17 1.08
CA GLU A 51 2.45 12.00 -0.36
C GLU A 51 3.46 11.00 -0.97
N PRO A 52 3.33 9.68 -0.72
CA PRO A 52 4.29 8.67 -1.20
C PRO A 52 4.35 8.56 -2.73
N SER A 53 3.41 9.15 -3.45
CA SER A 53 3.42 9.28 -4.91
C SER A 53 4.41 10.31 -5.44
N ARG A 54 4.91 11.23 -4.60
CA ARG A 54 5.93 12.22 -5.02
C ARG A 54 7.34 11.68 -4.82
N ASP A 55 7.57 11.02 -3.69
CA ASP A 55 8.89 10.48 -3.34
C ASP A 55 9.23 9.19 -4.11
N MET A 56 8.19 8.46 -4.56
CA MET A 56 8.33 7.22 -5.34
C MET A 56 9.22 6.16 -4.66
N ASP A 57 9.28 6.14 -3.32
CA ASP A 57 10.01 5.10 -2.59
C ASP A 57 9.20 3.81 -2.51
N HIS A 58 9.65 2.81 -3.28
CA HIS A 58 9.06 1.49 -3.35
C HIS A 58 9.56 0.53 -2.25
N ARG A 59 10.47 0.96 -1.38
CA ARG A 59 10.90 0.16 -0.23
C ARG A 59 9.74 0.01 0.76
N ILE A 60 9.63 -1.18 1.33
CA ILE A 60 8.66 -1.50 2.38
C ILE A 60 9.42 -1.54 3.70
N ALA A 61 9.12 -0.61 4.60
CA ALA A 61 9.52 -0.73 5.99
C ALA A 61 8.56 -1.75 6.65
N VAL A 62 8.99 -3.01 6.71
CA VAL A 62 8.24 -4.05 7.42
C VAL A 62 8.52 -3.87 8.90
N GLU A 63 7.48 -3.61 9.69
CA GLU A 63 7.57 -3.72 11.13
C GLU A 63 7.74 -5.22 11.47
N LYS A 64 8.95 -5.61 11.86
CA LYS A 64 9.25 -7.01 12.21
C LYS A 64 8.42 -7.39 13.43
N ARG A 65 7.64 -8.45 13.29
CA ARG A 65 7.05 -9.17 14.43
C ARG A 65 8.14 -9.77 15.31
#